data_AF-A0A2I1EZ28-F1
#
_entry.id   AF-A0A2I1EZ28-F1
#
_cell.length_a   1.000
_cell.length_b   1.000
_cell.length_c   1.000
_cell.angle_alpha   90.00
_cell.angle_beta   90.00
_cell.angle_gamma   90.00
#
_symmetry.space_group_name_H-M   'P 1'
#
loop_
_entity.id
_entity.type
_entity.pdbx_description
1 polymer ?
#
loop_
_entity_poly.entity_id
_entity_poly.type
_entity_poly.pdbx_seq_one_letter_code
_entity_poly.pdbx_strand_id
1 'polypeptide(L)' 'MSRVINYSKAVLDYDHSGFNFGRGSLFMKDQKLYVNNCYENYENNLQIYDWFNIEEIETFIV' A
#
# COMPACT_ATOMS: atom_id res chain seq x y z
N MET A 1 -10.55 -1.45 2.88
CA MET A 1 -9.35 -2.27 3.13
C MET A 1 -9.57 -3.65 2.55
N SER A 2 -8.57 -4.17 1.84
CA SER A 2 -8.53 -5.55 1.37
C SER A 2 -7.75 -6.42 2.36
N ARG A 3 -8.07 -7.72 2.47
CA ARG A 3 -7.27 -8.63 3.30
C ARG A 3 -5.94 -8.96 2.63
N VAL A 4 -4.92 -9.25 3.44
CA VAL A 4 -3.65 -9.83 2.99
C VAL A 4 -3.91 -11.27 2.55
N ILE A 5 -3.43 -11.65 1.35
CA ILE A 5 -3.39 -13.04 0.89
C ILE A 5 -1.97 -13.61 0.88
N ASN A 6 -0.96 -12.76 0.74
CA ASN A 6 0.46 -13.15 0.86
C ASN A 6 1.10 -12.51 2.10
N TYR A 7 1.05 -13.22 3.22
CA TYR A 7 1.56 -12.74 4.51
C TYR A 7 3.06 -12.41 4.51
N SER A 8 3.86 -13.10 3.69
CA SER A 8 5.30 -12.84 3.57
C SER A 8 5.63 -11.49 2.91
N LYS A 9 4.62 -10.86 2.27
CA LYS A 9 4.72 -9.58 1.57
C LYS A 9 3.75 -8.54 2.12
N ALA A 10 3.18 -8.75 3.32
CA ALA A 10 2.21 -7.84 3.90
C ALA A 10 2.80 -6.46 4.21
N VAL A 11 4.00 -6.41 4.77
CA VAL A 11 4.74 -5.17 4.99
C VAL A 11 6.14 -5.38 4.46
N LEU A 12 6.61 -4.44 3.65
CA LEU A 12 7.94 -4.51 3.08
C LEU A 12 8.72 -3.27 3.46
N ASP A 13 9.96 -3.48 3.86
CA ASP A 13 10.95 -2.42 3.83
C ASP A 13 11.55 -2.41 2.43
N TYR A 14 11.35 -1.33 1.68
CA TYR A 14 11.81 -1.20 0.30
C TYR A 14 12.36 0.20 0.06
N ASP A 15 13.61 0.26 -0.41
CA ASP A 15 14.32 1.50 -0.68
C ASP A 15 13.46 2.46 -1.50
N HIS A 16 13.36 3.70 -0.99
CA HIS A 16 12.56 4.80 -1.54
C HIS A 16 11.04 4.70 -1.35
N SER A 17 10.55 3.80 -0.49
CA SER A 17 9.16 3.85 0.00
C SER A 17 9.09 4.54 1.36
N GLY A 18 7.99 5.23 1.65
CA GLY A 18 7.65 5.65 3.01
C GLY A 18 7.14 4.45 3.80
N PHE A 19 5.82 4.32 3.92
CA PHE A 19 5.20 3.04 4.28
C PHE A 19 4.96 2.17 3.04
N ASN A 20 4.95 0.85 3.22
CA ASN A 20 4.72 -0.09 2.12
C ASN A 20 4.00 -1.36 2.61
N PHE A 21 2.70 -1.39 2.37
CA PHE A 21 1.80 -2.50 2.67
C PHE A 21 1.70 -3.41 1.45
N GLY A 22 2.81 -4.11 1.20
CA GLY A 22 3.02 -4.92 0.00
C GLY A 22 3.37 -4.06 -1.20
N ARG A 23 4.57 -4.32 -1.75
CA ARG A 23 5.03 -3.66 -2.97
C ARG A 23 4.02 -3.97 -4.06
N GLY A 24 3.62 -2.93 -4.80
CA GLY A 24 2.53 -3.02 -5.78
C GLY A 24 1.23 -3.57 -5.19
N SER A 25 0.91 -3.14 -3.97
CA SER A 25 -0.43 -3.18 -3.34
C SER A 25 -0.82 -1.79 -2.83
N LEU A 26 -0.16 -1.30 -1.78
CA LEU A 26 -0.40 0.04 -1.22
C LEU A 26 0.88 0.59 -0.61
N PHE A 27 1.46 1.63 -1.19
CA PHE A 27 2.70 2.20 -0.65
C PHE A 27 2.84 3.70 -0.92
N MET A 28 3.65 4.35 -0.10
CA MET A 28 4.00 5.75 -0.28
C MET A 28 5.31 5.86 -1.06
N LYS A 29 5.35 6.71 -2.08
CA LYS A 29 6.57 7.09 -2.81
C LYS A 29 6.45 8.53 -3.28
N ASP A 30 7.55 9.29 -3.20
CA ASP A 30 7.62 10.68 -3.66
C ASP A 30 6.50 11.57 -3.09
N GLN A 31 6.18 11.38 -1.80
CA GLN A 31 5.09 12.07 -1.09
C GLN A 31 3.67 11.82 -1.65
N LYS A 32 3.51 10.77 -2.47
CA LYS A 32 2.22 10.33 -3.00
C LYS A 32 1.87 8.93 -2.51
N LEU A 33 0.58 8.65 -2.45
CA LEU A 33 0.04 7.33 -2.19
C LEU A 33 -0.18 6.60 -3.50
N TYR A 34 0.41 5.41 -3.63
CA TYR A 34 0.16 4.53 -4.75
C TYR A 34 -0.73 3.37 -4.31
N VAL A 35 -1.87 3.25 -5.00
CA VAL A 35 -2.85 2.18 -4.81
C VAL A 35 -2.89 1.39 -6.10
N ASN A 36 -2.37 0.17 -6.05
CA ASN A 36 -2.28 -0.72 -7.19
C ASN A 36 -2.05 -2.09 -6.62
N ASN A 37 -2.88 -3.10 -6.92
CA ASN A 37 -2.70 -4.46 -6.42
C ASN A 37 -2.16 -5.45 -7.48
N CYS A 38 -1.19 -5.03 -8.31
CA CYS A 38 -0.69 -5.82 -9.45
C CYS A 38 0.07 -7.10 -9.08
N TYR A 39 0.62 -7.18 -7.86
CA TYR A 39 1.29 -8.40 -7.39
C TYR A 39 0.38 -9.32 -6.59
N GLU A 40 -0.91 -8.96 -6.43
CA GLU A 40 -1.91 -9.79 -5.76
C GLU A 40 -1.46 -10.25 -4.37
N ASN A 41 -0.82 -9.35 -3.60
CA ASN A 41 -0.47 -9.65 -2.20
C ASN A 41 -1.68 -9.43 -1.26
N TYR A 42 -2.70 -8.73 -1.75
CA TYR A 42 -3.96 -8.44 -1.08
C TYR A 42 -5.14 -8.87 -1.97
N GLU A 43 -6.33 -8.99 -1.41
CA GLU A 43 -7.57 -9.10 -2.19
C GLU A 43 -7.76 -7.87 -3.08
N ASN A 44 -8.26 -8.03 -4.30
CA ASN A 44 -8.44 -6.92 -5.24
C ASN A 44 -9.82 -6.23 -5.11
N ASN A 45 -10.23 -5.90 -3.88
CA ASN A 45 -11.55 -5.32 -3.61
C ASN A 45 -11.63 -3.82 -3.98
N LEU A 46 -10.50 -3.11 -3.99
CA LEU A 46 -10.45 -1.69 -4.33
C LEU A 46 -10.49 -1.46 -5.85
N GLN A 47 -9.92 -2.35 -6.66
CA GLN A 47 -9.87 -2.25 -8.13
C GLN A 47 -9.33 -0.90 -8.65
N ILE A 48 -8.43 -0.28 -7.90
CA ILE A 48 -7.81 1.00 -8.24
C ILE A 48 -6.37 0.75 -8.72
N TYR A 49 -5.97 1.53 -9.72
CA TYR A 49 -4.60 1.61 -10.22
C TYR A 49 -4.26 3.08 -10.44
N ASP A 50 -3.85 3.78 -9.38
CA ASP A 50 -3.64 5.24 -9.47
C ASP A 50 -2.70 5.80 -8.39
N TRP A 51 -2.32 7.06 -8.58
CA TRP A 51 -1.52 7.88 -7.69
C TRP A 51 -2.37 8.99 -7.07
N PHE A 52 -2.31 9.12 -5.75
CA PHE A 52 -3.03 10.13 -5.00
C PHE A 52 -2.06 11.06 -4.27
N ASN A 53 -2.39 12.35 -4.23
CA ASN A 53 -1.72 13.27 -3.32
C ASN A 53 -2.17 12.96 -1.89
N ILE A 54 -1.24 13.03 -0.95
CA ILE A 54 -1.54 12.82 0.47
C ILE A 54 -1.83 14.19 1.08
N GLU A 55 -3.03 14.37 1.62
CA GLU A 55 -3.39 15.57 2.39
C GLU A 55 -2.97 15.43 3.86
N GLU A 56 -3.25 14.26 4.46
CA GLU A 56 -2.96 13.96 5.86
C GLU A 56 -2.68 12.47 6.05
N ILE A 57 -1.87 12.13 7.06
CA ILE A 57 -1.67 10.75 7.55
C ILE A 57 -1.96 10.75 9.05
N GLU A 58 -2.88 9.90 9.48
CA GLU A 58 -3.21 9.71 10.89
C GLU A 58 -2.97 8.24 11.30
N THR A 59 -2.49 8.04 12.52
CA THR A 59 -2.26 6.70 13.09
C THR A 59 -2.84 6.63 14.49
N PHE A 60 -3.50 5.51 14.80
CA PHE A 60 -4.11 5.27 16.10
C PHE A 60 -3.42 4.10 16.79
N ILE A 61 -3.12 4.25 18.08
CA ILE A 61 -2.71 3.13 18.93
C ILE A 61 -3.99 2.62 19.61
N VAL A 62 -4.23 1.30 19.53
CA VAL A 62 -5.41 0.62 20.08
C VAL A 62 -5.03 -0.22 21.28
#